data_AF-A0A1R3RC23-F1
#
_entry.id   AF-A0A1R3RC23-F1
#
_cell.length_a   1.000
_cell.length_b   1.000
_cell.length_c   1.000
_cell.angle_alpha   90.00
_cell.angle_beta   90.00
_cell.angle_gamma   90.00
#
_symmetry.space_group_name_H-M   'P 1'
#
loop_
_entity.id
_entity.type
_entity.pdbx_description
1 polymer ?
#
loop_
_entity_poly.entity_id
_entity_poly.type
_entity_poly.pdbx_seq_one_letter_code
_entity_poly.pdbx_strand_id
1 'polypeptide(L)'
;MAFKNTLGLATLALAGSGMAQSVSGSDYNYPHAGPPASFFAASSTIPVAALKAAAAKASDVPAKATYPVNTNDDSPLSTIHSDWADFSEGASFSWVADMDVDCDGKDEACKGNGDGQSGTNWGALAAYEVPWIVIPDHFLKANTKALPGNNVAAVICDGKMYYGILGDSNGDDPEVTGEASWLMARTCFPDEDLNGDNGHVPADVTYIVFTGDDAVLPSSALNNNYVTNFSTLRAMGDKLVSALAANLGLSGSSSGSGSSGSGSSGSSSSCSWSGHCAGATCSSDDDCSDDLTCKSGVCSSGSTGSKTTLTTSAATATATCSWSGHCAGATCSSDDDCSDALTCKSGVCSSGSGSAASKTTSAATSAATCSWSGHCAGATCSSDDDCSDELACKSGVCSSDSSVETCSWKGHCAGATCSSDDDCSDELSCNSGTCSSA
;
A
#
# COMPACT_ATOMS: atom_id res chain seq x y z
N MET A 1 51.71 30.36 12.42
CA MET A 1 51.75 30.41 10.95
C MET A 1 50.43 29.88 10.44
N ALA A 2 49.74 30.69 9.64
CA ALA A 2 48.48 30.34 9.00
C ALA A 2 48.67 29.21 7.99
N PHE A 3 47.67 28.33 7.84
CA PHE A 3 47.22 27.89 6.53
C PHE A 3 45.71 27.61 6.58
N LYS A 4 44.99 28.40 5.79
CA LYS A 4 43.60 28.20 5.37
C LYS A 4 43.51 26.92 4.56
N ASN A 5 42.39 26.18 4.65
CA ASN A 5 41.81 25.54 3.49
C ASN A 5 40.30 25.34 3.68
N THR A 6 39.54 26.20 3.03
CA THR A 6 38.12 26.06 2.67
C THR A 6 37.97 24.89 1.69
N LEU A 7 37.06 23.95 1.96
CA LEU A 7 36.49 23.05 0.96
C LEU A 7 34.99 22.89 1.25
N GLY A 8 34.16 23.28 0.28
CA GLY A 8 32.71 23.37 0.42
C GLY A 8 32.01 22.01 0.37
N LEU A 9 30.97 21.86 1.21
CA LEU A 9 30.01 20.76 1.12
C LEU A 9 29.11 20.98 -0.10
N ALA A 10 29.15 20.06 -1.05
CA ALA A 10 28.07 19.87 -2.01
C ALA A 10 27.07 18.86 -1.42
N THR A 11 25.89 19.36 -1.03
CA THR A 11 24.70 18.56 -0.70
C THR A 11 24.22 17.82 -1.95
N LEU A 12 24.30 16.49 -1.95
CA LEU A 12 23.64 15.64 -2.94
C LEU A 12 22.38 15.07 -2.29
N ALA A 13 21.24 15.65 -2.59
CA ALA A 13 19.93 15.12 -2.21
C ALA A 13 19.66 13.86 -3.04
N LEU A 14 19.60 12.69 -2.41
CA LEU A 14 18.95 11.51 -3.01
C LEU A 14 17.48 11.54 -2.59
N ALA A 15 16.61 11.81 -3.57
CA ALA A 15 15.18 11.63 -3.43
C ALA A 15 14.89 10.15 -3.14
N GLY A 16 14.17 9.87 -2.05
CA GLY A 16 13.64 8.56 -1.75
C GLY A 16 12.55 8.20 -2.76
N SER A 17 12.91 7.44 -3.78
CA SER A 17 11.94 6.80 -4.66
C SER A 17 11.24 5.70 -3.86
N GLY A 18 9.95 5.84 -3.58
CA GLY A 18 9.11 4.73 -3.15
C GLY A 18 9.09 3.68 -4.28
N MET A 19 9.98 2.70 -4.21
CA MET A 19 10.06 1.63 -5.20
C MET A 19 8.77 0.80 -5.06
N ALA A 20 7.99 0.70 -6.14
CA ALA A 20 6.85 -0.19 -6.19
C ALA A 20 7.28 -1.61 -5.76
N GLN A 21 6.49 -2.26 -4.89
CA GLN A 21 6.67 -3.63 -4.41
C GLN A 21 6.32 -4.62 -5.52
N SER A 22 7.09 -4.58 -6.60
CA SER A 22 7.05 -5.57 -7.66
C SER A 22 7.92 -6.76 -7.23
N VAL A 23 7.37 -7.96 -7.29
CA VAL A 23 8.03 -9.18 -6.82
C VAL A 23 8.09 -10.26 -7.89
N SER A 24 9.07 -11.15 -7.76
CA SER A 24 9.05 -12.46 -8.42
C SER A 24 8.21 -13.40 -7.55
N GLY A 25 6.95 -13.66 -7.94
CA GLY A 25 6.01 -14.41 -7.09
C GLY A 25 6.50 -15.82 -6.69
N SER A 26 7.28 -16.49 -7.54
CA SER A 26 7.88 -17.79 -7.18
C SER A 26 8.80 -17.73 -5.97
N ASP A 27 9.40 -16.56 -5.70
CA ASP A 27 10.33 -16.36 -4.58
C ASP A 27 9.59 -16.28 -3.24
N TYR A 28 8.26 -16.17 -3.28
CA TYR A 28 7.37 -16.12 -2.13
C TYR A 28 6.38 -17.30 -2.08
N ASN A 29 6.48 -18.28 -2.98
CA ASN A 29 5.57 -19.41 -2.98
C ASN A 29 6.01 -20.53 -2.03
N TYR A 30 5.94 -20.28 -0.72
CA TYR A 30 6.34 -21.24 0.31
C TYR A 30 5.35 -21.27 1.48
N PRO A 31 5.02 -22.46 2.03
CA PRO A 31 4.00 -22.61 3.08
C PRO A 31 4.31 -21.87 4.38
N HIS A 32 5.57 -21.50 4.60
CA HIS A 32 6.06 -20.81 5.80
C HIS A 32 6.76 -19.48 5.49
N ALA A 33 6.76 -19.02 4.24
CA ALA A 33 7.48 -17.83 3.81
C ALA A 33 6.82 -17.16 2.58
N GLY A 34 5.56 -16.74 2.76
CA GLY A 34 4.83 -15.92 1.79
C GLY A 34 5.26 -14.44 1.80
N PRO A 35 4.66 -13.60 0.95
CA PRO A 35 4.84 -12.15 0.98
C PRO A 35 4.52 -11.59 2.37
N PRO A 36 5.29 -10.61 2.88
CA PRO A 36 4.98 -9.97 4.15
C PRO A 36 3.58 -9.35 4.15
N ALA A 37 2.85 -9.49 5.26
CA ALA A 37 1.52 -8.92 5.42
C ALA A 37 1.47 -7.40 5.11
N SER A 38 2.56 -6.68 5.36
CA SER A 38 2.68 -5.25 5.05
C SER A 38 2.57 -4.91 3.56
N PHE A 39 2.73 -5.88 2.66
CA PHE A 39 2.59 -5.67 1.21
C PHE A 39 1.14 -5.46 0.79
N PHE A 40 0.20 -6.05 1.53
CA PHE A 40 -1.23 -6.00 1.23
C PHE A 40 -2.09 -5.55 2.42
N ALA A 41 -1.50 -5.14 3.53
CA ALA A 41 -2.22 -4.51 4.63
C ALA A 41 -2.76 -3.13 4.22
N ALA A 42 -3.99 -2.83 4.64
CA ALA A 42 -4.62 -1.53 4.45
C ALA A 42 -3.82 -0.39 5.09
N SER A 43 -3.97 0.82 4.56
CA SER A 43 -3.47 2.03 5.20
C SER A 43 -4.04 2.20 6.61
N SER A 44 -3.23 2.70 7.54
CA SER A 44 -3.65 3.01 8.92
C SER A 44 -4.72 4.11 8.99
N THR A 45 -4.93 4.84 7.89
CA THR A 45 -6.00 5.85 7.76
C THR A 45 -7.37 5.24 7.50
N ILE A 46 -7.45 3.95 7.16
CA ILE A 46 -8.71 3.25 6.89
C ILE A 46 -9.47 3.01 8.21
N PRO A 47 -10.75 3.38 8.33
CA PRO A 47 -11.52 3.21 9.56
C PRO A 47 -12.06 1.77 9.71
N VAL A 48 -11.15 0.79 9.85
CA VAL A 48 -11.44 -0.65 9.83
C VAL A 48 -12.57 -1.05 10.79
N ALA A 49 -12.52 -0.60 12.04
CA ALA A 49 -13.55 -0.92 13.03
C ALA A 49 -14.94 -0.38 12.65
N ALA A 50 -15.00 0.81 12.04
CA ALA A 50 -16.25 1.40 11.59
C ALA A 50 -16.82 0.67 10.37
N LEU A 51 -15.96 0.24 9.45
CA LEU A 51 -16.34 -0.57 8.29
C LEU A 51 -16.87 -1.94 8.70
N LYS A 52 -16.21 -2.64 9.64
CA LYS A 52 -16.72 -3.89 10.23
C LYS A 52 -18.08 -3.68 10.89
N ALA A 53 -18.26 -2.60 11.64
CA ALA A 53 -19.53 -2.26 12.26
C ALA A 53 -20.63 -1.88 11.24
N ALA A 54 -20.26 -1.36 10.07
CA ALA A 54 -21.18 -1.07 8.98
C ALA A 54 -21.60 -2.36 8.26
N ALA A 55 -20.65 -3.27 7.97
CA ALA A 55 -20.94 -4.58 7.37
C ALA A 55 -21.91 -5.39 8.24
N ALA A 56 -21.73 -5.38 9.57
CA ALA A 56 -22.63 -6.05 10.51
C ALA A 56 -24.08 -5.50 10.53
N LYS A 57 -24.33 -4.35 9.89
CA LYS A 57 -25.66 -3.73 9.75
C LYS A 57 -26.24 -3.90 8.35
N ALA A 58 -25.49 -4.46 7.41
CA ALA A 58 -25.96 -4.70 6.05
C ALA A 58 -27.18 -5.64 6.09
N SER A 59 -28.12 -5.42 5.18
CA SER A 59 -29.43 -6.08 5.25
C SER A 59 -30.06 -6.38 3.90
N ASP A 60 -29.59 -5.75 2.82
CA ASP A 60 -30.09 -6.03 1.48
C ASP A 60 -29.47 -7.32 0.97
N VAL A 61 -30.31 -8.32 0.65
CA VAL A 61 -29.88 -9.65 0.25
C VAL A 61 -30.17 -9.86 -1.25
N PRO A 62 -29.15 -9.95 -2.11
CA PRO A 62 -29.31 -10.27 -3.52
C PRO A 62 -29.71 -11.75 -3.71
N ALA A 63 -30.03 -12.13 -4.94
CA ALA A 63 -30.34 -13.53 -5.25
C ALA A 63 -29.11 -14.43 -5.01
N LYS A 64 -29.34 -15.65 -4.53
CA LYS A 64 -28.31 -16.69 -4.35
C LYS A 64 -27.17 -16.23 -3.42
N ALA A 65 -27.52 -15.72 -2.25
CA ALA A 65 -26.57 -15.00 -1.39
C ALA A 65 -26.43 -15.57 0.03
N THR A 66 -27.11 -16.65 0.38
CA THR A 66 -27.04 -17.24 1.74
C THR A 66 -26.55 -18.68 1.66
N TYR A 67 -25.47 -18.96 2.39
CA TYR A 67 -24.75 -20.22 2.36
C TYR A 67 -24.32 -20.60 3.77
N PRO A 68 -24.17 -21.90 4.08
CA PRO A 68 -23.49 -22.31 5.30
C PRO A 68 -22.02 -21.86 5.28
N VAL A 69 -21.42 -21.68 6.45
CA VAL A 69 -19.99 -21.37 6.56
C VAL A 69 -19.12 -22.65 6.50
N ASN A 70 -19.66 -23.78 6.97
CA ASN A 70 -19.05 -25.10 6.85
C ASN A 70 -20.07 -26.20 6.51
N THR A 71 -19.60 -27.44 6.29
CA THR A 71 -20.43 -28.57 5.85
C THR A 71 -21.14 -29.34 6.97
N ASN A 72 -21.07 -28.88 8.23
CA ASN A 72 -21.75 -29.54 9.35
C ASN A 72 -23.28 -29.35 9.30
N ASP A 73 -24.03 -30.32 9.86
CA ASP A 73 -25.50 -30.29 9.88
C ASP A 73 -26.09 -29.06 10.59
N ASP A 74 -25.38 -28.47 11.55
CA ASP A 74 -25.78 -27.29 12.34
C ASP A 74 -24.98 -26.02 11.99
N SER A 75 -24.32 -26.02 10.83
CA SER A 75 -23.53 -24.91 10.32
C SER A 75 -24.31 -23.59 10.29
N PRO A 76 -23.78 -22.50 10.87
CA PRO A 76 -24.42 -21.20 10.79
C PRO A 76 -24.42 -20.69 9.35
N LEU A 77 -25.44 -19.91 9.01
CA LEU A 77 -25.54 -19.29 7.69
C LEU A 77 -24.82 -17.95 7.65
N SER A 78 -24.03 -17.75 6.61
CA SER A 78 -23.45 -16.49 6.18
C SER A 78 -24.25 -15.94 5.00
N THR A 79 -24.52 -14.64 5.02
CA THR A 79 -25.29 -13.95 3.97
C THR A 79 -24.48 -12.84 3.35
N ILE A 80 -24.40 -12.86 2.03
CA ILE A 80 -23.82 -11.82 1.19
C ILE A 80 -24.84 -10.72 1.00
N HIS A 81 -24.39 -9.48 1.22
CA HIS A 81 -25.21 -8.29 1.22
C HIS A 81 -24.84 -7.35 0.09
N SER A 82 -25.83 -6.67 -0.48
CA SER A 82 -25.70 -5.76 -1.62
C SER A 82 -25.96 -4.29 -1.27
N ASP A 83 -26.01 -3.93 0.01
CA ASP A 83 -26.29 -2.56 0.48
C ASP A 83 -25.36 -1.51 -0.18
N TRP A 84 -24.16 -1.92 -0.60
CA TRP A 84 -23.14 -1.04 -1.18
C TRP A 84 -22.95 -1.25 -2.68
N ALA A 85 -23.70 -2.14 -3.32
CA ALA A 85 -23.46 -2.57 -4.70
C ALA A 85 -23.75 -1.48 -5.75
N ASP A 86 -24.56 -0.47 -5.41
CA ASP A 86 -24.98 0.60 -6.32
C ASP A 86 -24.16 1.90 -6.18
N PHE A 87 -23.11 1.91 -5.34
CA PHE A 87 -22.25 3.09 -5.23
C PHE A 87 -21.51 3.38 -6.54
N SER A 88 -21.26 4.66 -6.84
CA SER A 88 -20.52 5.00 -8.07
C SER A 88 -19.04 4.65 -8.00
N GLU A 89 -18.48 4.61 -6.78
CA GLU A 89 -17.10 4.21 -6.50
C GLU A 89 -17.08 3.50 -5.14
N GLY A 90 -16.25 2.48 -4.98
CA GLY A 90 -16.28 1.62 -3.79
C GLY A 90 -17.51 0.71 -3.71
N ALA A 91 -18.21 0.51 -4.83
CA ALA A 91 -19.30 -0.45 -4.91
C ALA A 91 -18.82 -1.86 -4.56
N SER A 92 -19.56 -2.54 -3.70
CA SER A 92 -19.11 -3.82 -3.15
C SER A 92 -20.25 -4.67 -2.62
N PHE A 93 -19.99 -5.97 -2.54
CA PHE A 93 -20.74 -6.89 -1.69
C PHE A 93 -19.98 -7.12 -0.38
N SER A 94 -20.70 -7.41 0.71
CA SER A 94 -20.07 -7.74 2.00
C SER A 94 -20.79 -8.87 2.73
N TRP A 95 -20.04 -9.64 3.52
CA TRP A 95 -20.57 -10.70 4.39
C TRP A 95 -19.66 -10.95 5.58
N VAL A 96 -20.16 -11.73 6.54
CA VAL A 96 -19.40 -12.25 7.66
C VAL A 96 -19.44 -13.76 7.63
N ALA A 97 -18.28 -14.39 7.69
CA ALA A 97 -18.10 -15.84 7.72
C ALA A 97 -16.95 -16.21 8.66
N ASP A 98 -16.70 -17.51 8.77
CA ASP A 98 -15.47 -18.09 9.30
C ASP A 98 -14.33 -17.91 8.28
N MET A 99 -13.19 -18.58 8.49
CA MET A 99 -12.10 -18.55 7.51
C MET A 99 -11.43 -19.91 7.33
N ASP A 100 -11.85 -20.61 6.28
CA ASP A 100 -11.24 -21.85 5.80
C ASP A 100 -10.12 -21.58 4.78
N VAL A 101 -9.24 -22.56 4.61
CA VAL A 101 -8.08 -22.44 3.71
C VAL A 101 -8.37 -23.09 2.37
N ASP A 102 -8.42 -22.27 1.34
CA ASP A 102 -8.40 -22.70 -0.05
C ASP A 102 -6.96 -22.78 -0.56
N CYS A 103 -6.63 -23.90 -1.18
CA CYS A 103 -5.31 -24.21 -1.71
C CYS A 103 -5.33 -24.49 -3.21
N ASP A 104 -6.46 -24.32 -3.88
CA ASP A 104 -6.60 -24.56 -5.32
C ASP A 104 -5.56 -23.78 -6.14
N GLY A 105 -5.19 -24.34 -7.29
CA GLY A 105 -4.13 -23.85 -8.15
C GLY A 105 -2.79 -24.56 -7.95
N LYS A 106 -1.70 -23.80 -7.81
CA LYS A 106 -0.34 -24.37 -7.79
C LYS A 106 -0.04 -25.19 -6.57
N ASP A 107 -0.70 -24.87 -5.47
CA ASP A 107 -0.43 -25.43 -4.16
C ASP A 107 -1.59 -26.35 -3.72
N GLU A 108 -2.31 -26.93 -4.70
CA GLU A 108 -3.46 -27.84 -4.49
C GLU A 108 -3.16 -28.96 -3.48
N ALA A 109 -1.91 -29.37 -3.36
CA ALA A 109 -1.46 -30.40 -2.42
C ALA A 109 -0.90 -29.82 -1.10
N CYS A 110 -1.36 -28.63 -0.67
CA CYS A 110 -0.94 -28.04 0.60
C CYS A 110 -1.27 -28.96 1.78
N LYS A 111 -0.60 -28.75 2.92
CA LYS A 111 -0.82 -29.58 4.12
C LYS A 111 -2.32 -29.59 4.47
N GLY A 112 -2.86 -30.78 4.67
CA GLY A 112 -4.26 -30.99 5.05
C GLY A 112 -5.22 -31.05 3.87
N ASN A 113 -4.87 -30.51 2.70
CA ASN A 113 -5.80 -30.44 1.59
C ASN A 113 -6.06 -31.82 0.97
N GLY A 114 -7.33 -32.26 0.98
CA GLY A 114 -7.76 -33.56 0.50
C GLY A 114 -8.46 -33.52 -0.85
N ASP A 115 -8.91 -32.35 -1.29
CA ASP A 115 -9.81 -32.12 -2.42
C ASP A 115 -9.33 -31.03 -3.38
N GLY A 116 -8.08 -30.56 -3.20
CA GLY A 116 -7.48 -29.53 -4.04
C GLY A 116 -7.58 -29.77 -5.56
N GLN A 117 -7.80 -28.68 -6.28
CA GLN A 117 -7.90 -28.61 -7.72
C GLN A 117 -6.71 -27.86 -8.34
N SER A 118 -6.28 -28.31 -9.52
CA SER A 118 -5.06 -27.78 -10.16
C SER A 118 -5.16 -26.35 -10.69
N GLY A 119 -6.34 -25.73 -10.60
CA GLY A 119 -6.61 -24.39 -11.11
C GLY A 119 -7.68 -23.71 -10.30
N THR A 120 -7.65 -22.38 -10.32
CA THR A 120 -8.70 -21.50 -9.81
C THR A 120 -9.49 -20.93 -10.98
N ASN A 121 -10.57 -20.18 -10.73
CA ASN A 121 -11.41 -19.62 -11.81
C ASN A 121 -10.67 -18.82 -12.89
N TRP A 122 -9.63 -18.06 -12.51
CA TRP A 122 -8.93 -17.14 -13.43
C TRP A 122 -7.43 -17.43 -13.56
N GLY A 123 -7.00 -18.65 -13.25
CA GLY A 123 -5.61 -19.05 -13.35
C GLY A 123 -5.32 -20.36 -12.64
N ALA A 124 -4.07 -20.51 -12.22
CA ALA A 124 -3.67 -21.49 -11.22
C ALA A 124 -2.88 -20.69 -10.19
N LEU A 125 -3.60 -19.99 -9.32
CA LEU A 125 -3.00 -19.11 -8.31
C LEU A 125 -2.14 -19.91 -7.32
N ALA A 126 -1.18 -19.25 -6.71
CA ALA A 126 -0.30 -19.87 -5.72
C ALA A 126 -0.77 -19.51 -4.31
N ALA A 127 -1.32 -20.46 -3.56
CA ALA A 127 -1.93 -20.25 -2.24
C ALA A 127 -0.99 -19.61 -1.24
N TYR A 128 0.31 -19.88 -1.38
CA TYR A 128 1.31 -19.32 -0.47
C TYR A 128 1.72 -17.89 -0.81
N GLU A 129 1.38 -17.37 -1.99
CA GLU A 129 1.80 -16.06 -2.48
C GLU A 129 0.65 -15.09 -2.75
N VAL A 130 -0.45 -15.58 -3.32
CA VAL A 130 -1.55 -14.71 -3.71
C VAL A 130 -2.53 -14.59 -2.54
N PRO A 131 -2.81 -13.39 -2.03
CA PRO A 131 -3.94 -13.18 -1.14
C PRO A 131 -5.24 -13.22 -1.95
N TRP A 132 -6.10 -14.21 -1.74
CA TRP A 132 -7.43 -14.25 -2.36
C TRP A 132 -8.54 -14.69 -1.41
N ILE A 133 -9.76 -14.44 -1.84
CA ILE A 133 -10.99 -14.94 -1.23
C ILE A 133 -11.73 -15.82 -2.24
N VAL A 134 -12.57 -16.71 -1.72
CA VAL A 134 -13.46 -17.56 -2.49
C VAL A 134 -14.91 -17.13 -2.22
N ILE A 135 -15.75 -17.20 -3.24
CA ILE A 135 -17.20 -16.99 -3.10
C ILE A 135 -17.97 -18.20 -3.64
N PRO A 136 -19.22 -18.41 -3.23
CA PRO A 136 -20.04 -19.48 -3.78
C PRO A 136 -20.25 -19.33 -5.30
N ASP A 137 -20.07 -20.41 -6.06
CA ASP A 137 -20.18 -20.41 -7.52
C ASP A 137 -21.59 -20.03 -8.00
N HIS A 138 -22.64 -20.43 -7.29
CA HIS A 138 -24.00 -19.98 -7.60
C HIS A 138 -24.17 -18.47 -7.42
N PHE A 139 -23.49 -17.85 -6.46
CA PHE A 139 -23.49 -16.39 -6.29
C PHE A 139 -22.70 -15.70 -7.41
N LEU A 140 -21.51 -16.21 -7.73
CA LEU A 140 -20.68 -15.70 -8.83
C LEU A 140 -21.44 -15.72 -10.16
N LYS A 141 -22.06 -16.85 -10.49
CA LYS A 141 -22.87 -17.03 -11.72
C LYS A 141 -24.04 -16.04 -11.81
N ALA A 142 -24.65 -15.69 -10.68
CA ALA A 142 -25.72 -14.68 -10.63
C ALA A 142 -25.21 -13.25 -10.82
N ASN A 143 -23.92 -12.99 -10.57
CA ASN A 143 -23.33 -11.65 -10.49
C ASN A 143 -22.12 -11.42 -11.44
N THR A 144 -21.97 -12.22 -12.49
CA THR A 144 -20.83 -12.18 -13.44
C THR A 144 -20.50 -10.81 -14.04
N LYS A 145 -21.48 -9.90 -14.16
CA LYS A 145 -21.22 -8.53 -14.62
C LYS A 145 -20.56 -7.66 -13.55
N ALA A 146 -20.93 -7.87 -12.30
CA ALA A 146 -20.36 -7.16 -11.16
C ALA A 146 -19.01 -7.75 -10.75
N LEU A 147 -18.84 -9.07 -10.94
CA LEU A 147 -17.66 -9.84 -10.56
C LEU A 147 -17.10 -10.58 -11.79
N PRO A 148 -16.47 -9.86 -12.75
CA PRO A 148 -15.87 -10.48 -13.92
C PRO A 148 -14.62 -11.32 -13.62
N GLY A 149 -14.02 -11.15 -12.43
CA GLY A 149 -12.88 -11.94 -11.95
C GLY A 149 -11.69 -11.10 -11.53
N ASN A 150 -10.86 -11.63 -10.62
CA ASN A 150 -9.70 -10.93 -10.04
C ASN A 150 -10.06 -9.54 -9.45
N ASN A 151 -11.32 -9.36 -9.06
CA ASN A 151 -11.81 -8.17 -8.39
C ASN A 151 -11.06 -8.00 -7.07
N VAL A 152 -10.61 -6.79 -6.75
CA VAL A 152 -9.99 -6.49 -5.46
C VAL A 152 -11.00 -6.79 -4.35
N ALA A 153 -10.51 -7.46 -3.32
CA ALA A 153 -11.23 -7.78 -2.10
C ALA A 153 -10.50 -7.19 -0.90
N ALA A 154 -11.25 -6.90 0.16
CA ALA A 154 -10.73 -6.56 1.47
C ALA A 154 -11.29 -7.53 2.50
N VAL A 155 -10.43 -8.00 3.40
CA VAL A 155 -10.75 -8.93 4.47
C VAL A 155 -10.42 -8.25 5.80
N ILE A 156 -11.37 -8.24 6.73
CA ILE A 156 -11.20 -7.72 8.09
C ILE A 156 -11.20 -8.88 9.07
N CYS A 157 -10.07 -9.07 9.74
CA CYS A 157 -9.79 -10.14 10.70
C CYS A 157 -8.85 -9.58 11.79
N ASP A 158 -8.97 -10.04 13.03
CA ASP A 158 -8.15 -9.57 14.17
C ASP A 158 -8.02 -8.02 14.27
N GLY A 159 -9.10 -7.29 13.94
CA GLY A 159 -9.12 -5.83 13.96
C GLY A 159 -8.27 -5.13 12.89
N LYS A 160 -7.66 -5.87 11.97
CA LYS A 160 -6.84 -5.39 10.85
C LYS A 160 -7.58 -5.62 9.53
N MET A 161 -7.11 -4.99 8.47
CA MET A 161 -7.63 -5.17 7.12
C MET A 161 -6.51 -5.49 6.14
N TYR A 162 -6.77 -6.47 5.28
CA TYR A 162 -5.86 -6.98 4.27
C TYR A 162 -6.54 -7.01 2.91
N TYR A 163 -5.80 -6.70 1.86
CA TYR A 163 -6.28 -6.75 0.49
C TYR A 163 -5.91 -8.07 -0.17
N GLY A 164 -6.80 -8.53 -1.04
CA GLY A 164 -6.59 -9.65 -1.91
C GLY A 164 -7.40 -9.48 -3.19
N ILE A 165 -7.62 -10.59 -3.89
CA ILE A 165 -8.52 -10.64 -5.03
C ILE A 165 -9.62 -11.68 -4.81
N LEU A 166 -10.72 -11.56 -5.55
CA LEU A 166 -11.60 -12.68 -5.84
C LEU A 166 -10.83 -13.61 -6.78
N GLY A 167 -10.30 -14.70 -6.22
CA GLY A 167 -9.39 -15.62 -6.90
C GLY A 167 -10.08 -16.89 -7.39
N ASP A 168 -11.11 -17.34 -6.66
CA ASP A 168 -11.81 -18.57 -6.96
C ASP A 168 -13.28 -18.57 -6.49
N SER A 169 -13.98 -19.67 -6.76
CA SER A 169 -15.33 -19.92 -6.30
C SER A 169 -15.55 -21.36 -5.90
N ASN A 170 -16.32 -21.55 -4.83
CA ASN A 170 -16.67 -22.86 -4.31
C ASN A 170 -17.81 -23.46 -5.13
N GLY A 171 -17.56 -24.60 -5.78
CA GLY A 171 -18.54 -25.34 -6.59
C GLY A 171 -19.04 -26.64 -5.97
N ASP A 172 -18.82 -26.84 -4.66
CA ASP A 172 -19.22 -28.05 -3.93
C ASP A 172 -20.72 -28.10 -3.62
N ASP A 173 -21.17 -29.22 -3.06
CA ASP A 173 -22.54 -29.40 -2.56
C ASP A 173 -22.51 -29.90 -1.10
N PRO A 174 -22.85 -29.05 -0.11
CA PRO A 174 -23.25 -27.65 -0.26
C PRO A 174 -22.07 -26.71 -0.56
N GLU A 175 -22.30 -25.66 -1.36
CA GLU A 175 -21.37 -24.52 -1.46
C GLU A 175 -21.27 -23.80 -0.12
N VAL A 176 -20.06 -23.41 0.29
CA VAL A 176 -19.79 -22.65 1.51
C VAL A 176 -19.25 -21.25 1.23
N THR A 177 -19.30 -20.38 2.23
CA THR A 177 -18.57 -19.10 2.24
C THR A 177 -17.53 -19.13 3.36
N GLY A 178 -16.47 -18.34 3.24
CA GLY A 178 -15.48 -18.20 4.31
C GLY A 178 -14.08 -18.60 3.84
N GLU A 179 -13.96 -19.28 2.72
CA GLU A 179 -12.67 -19.71 2.19
C GLU A 179 -11.80 -18.54 1.69
N ALA A 180 -10.50 -18.65 1.97
CA ALA A 180 -9.47 -17.73 1.53
C ALA A 180 -8.15 -18.46 1.32
N SER A 181 -7.24 -17.85 0.57
CA SER A 181 -5.93 -18.45 0.30
C SER A 181 -5.15 -18.75 1.59
N TRP A 182 -4.27 -19.74 1.54
CA TRP A 182 -3.34 -20.04 2.63
C TRP A 182 -2.62 -18.79 3.17
N LEU A 183 -2.14 -17.91 2.27
CA LEU A 183 -1.51 -16.65 2.66
C LEU A 183 -2.46 -15.74 3.44
N MET A 184 -3.66 -15.51 2.93
CA MET A 184 -4.65 -14.63 3.57
C MET A 184 -5.04 -15.19 4.94
N ALA A 185 -5.35 -16.49 5.00
CA ALA A 185 -5.79 -17.15 6.23
C ALA A 185 -4.74 -17.08 7.34
N ARG A 186 -3.50 -17.43 7.03
CA ARG A 186 -2.41 -17.39 8.00
C ARG A 186 -1.92 -15.98 8.32
N THR A 187 -2.24 -15.00 7.49
CA THR A 187 -2.02 -13.58 7.81
C THR A 187 -3.04 -13.08 8.82
N CYS A 188 -4.29 -13.49 8.68
CA CYS A 188 -5.36 -13.18 9.64
C CYS A 188 -5.13 -13.84 11.00
N PHE A 189 -4.77 -15.12 11.00
CA PHE A 189 -4.67 -15.94 12.21
C PHE A 189 -3.34 -16.71 12.27
N PRO A 190 -2.20 -16.01 12.49
CA PRO A 190 -0.87 -16.62 12.42
C PRO A 190 -0.62 -17.69 13.50
N ASP A 191 -1.35 -17.62 14.62
CA ASP A 191 -1.18 -18.48 15.78
C ASP A 191 -2.07 -19.74 15.77
N GLU A 192 -2.96 -19.90 14.79
CA GLU A 192 -3.95 -20.99 14.74
C GLU A 192 -3.51 -22.21 13.92
N ASP A 193 -2.32 -22.16 13.32
CA ASP A 193 -1.80 -23.19 12.40
C ASP A 193 -2.80 -23.59 11.30
N LEU A 194 -3.44 -22.58 10.71
CA LEU A 194 -4.41 -22.79 9.63
C LEU A 194 -3.76 -23.48 8.42
N ASN A 195 -4.47 -24.45 7.87
CA ASN A 195 -4.04 -25.24 6.71
C ASN A 195 -5.27 -25.90 6.04
N GLY A 196 -5.09 -26.70 4.98
CA GLY A 196 -6.20 -27.21 4.16
C GLY A 196 -7.21 -28.12 4.89
N ASP A 197 -6.92 -28.59 6.11
CA ASP A 197 -7.88 -29.32 6.95
C ASP A 197 -8.24 -28.60 8.27
N ASN A 198 -7.77 -27.37 8.46
CA ASN A 198 -7.92 -26.62 9.71
C ASN A 198 -8.12 -25.13 9.42
N GLY A 199 -9.38 -24.68 9.48
CA GLY A 199 -9.77 -23.28 9.37
C GLY A 199 -10.04 -22.59 10.71
N HIS A 200 -10.21 -21.27 10.66
CA HIS A 200 -10.64 -20.46 11.79
C HIS A 200 -12.16 -20.56 11.95
N VAL A 201 -12.63 -21.30 12.95
CA VAL A 201 -14.05 -21.64 13.16
C VAL A 201 -14.98 -20.45 13.47
N PRO A 202 -14.59 -19.44 14.28
CA PRO A 202 -15.48 -18.32 14.57
C PRO A 202 -15.89 -17.53 13.32
N ALA A 203 -17.19 -17.33 13.14
CA ALA A 203 -17.72 -16.47 12.07
C ALA A 203 -17.59 -14.98 12.43
N ASP A 204 -16.35 -14.47 12.45
CA ASP A 204 -16.03 -13.08 12.82
C ASP A 204 -15.18 -12.33 11.78
N VAL A 205 -14.92 -12.96 10.64
CA VAL A 205 -14.19 -12.38 9.52
C VAL A 205 -15.18 -11.65 8.60
N THR A 206 -14.89 -10.39 8.30
CA THR A 206 -15.69 -9.62 7.33
C THR A 206 -15.02 -9.60 5.98
N TYR A 207 -15.74 -10.02 4.95
CA TYR A 207 -15.30 -10.01 3.57
C TYR A 207 -16.00 -8.87 2.83
N ILE A 208 -15.25 -8.18 1.98
CA ILE A 208 -15.74 -7.10 1.12
C ILE A 208 -15.14 -7.34 -0.27
N VAL A 209 -15.98 -7.58 -1.29
CA VAL A 209 -15.51 -7.73 -2.68
C VAL A 209 -16.02 -6.57 -3.51
N PHE A 210 -15.11 -5.85 -4.15
CA PHE A 210 -15.44 -4.67 -4.93
C PHE A 210 -15.91 -5.04 -6.33
N THR A 211 -16.99 -4.40 -6.77
CA THR A 211 -17.67 -4.73 -8.02
C THR A 211 -17.28 -3.81 -9.17
N GLY A 212 -17.40 -4.30 -10.39
CA GLY A 212 -17.17 -3.55 -11.63
C GLY A 212 -15.75 -3.70 -12.17
N ASP A 213 -15.57 -3.28 -13.42
CA ASP A 213 -14.31 -3.44 -14.15
C ASP A 213 -13.15 -2.64 -13.52
N ASP A 214 -13.45 -1.49 -12.92
CA ASP A 214 -12.46 -0.64 -12.24
C ASP A 214 -11.92 -1.27 -10.94
N ALA A 215 -12.59 -2.30 -10.43
CA ALA A 215 -12.15 -3.08 -9.28
C ALA A 215 -11.29 -4.29 -9.68
N VAL A 216 -11.13 -4.61 -10.96
CA VAL A 216 -10.33 -5.76 -11.42
C VAL A 216 -8.84 -5.44 -11.35
N LEU A 217 -8.06 -6.26 -10.65
CA LEU A 217 -6.61 -6.09 -10.59
C LEU A 217 -6.02 -6.22 -12.00
N PRO A 218 -5.24 -5.22 -12.49
CA PRO A 218 -4.80 -5.22 -13.87
C PRO A 218 -3.73 -6.30 -14.12
N SER A 219 -3.63 -6.77 -15.37
CA SER A 219 -2.62 -7.74 -15.81
C SER A 219 -1.17 -7.24 -15.71
N SER A 220 -0.96 -5.95 -15.43
CA SER A 220 0.36 -5.40 -15.06
C SER A 220 0.76 -5.70 -13.61
N ALA A 221 -0.19 -6.16 -12.78
CA ALA A 221 -0.03 -6.45 -11.37
C ALA A 221 -0.38 -7.90 -10.98
N LEU A 222 -0.90 -8.70 -11.91
CA LEU A 222 -1.01 -10.15 -11.75
C LEU A 222 -0.69 -10.90 -13.04
N ASN A 223 -0.31 -12.17 -12.90
CA ASN A 223 -0.32 -13.16 -13.96
C ASN A 223 -1.19 -14.36 -13.55
N ASN A 224 -1.19 -15.42 -14.37
CA ASN A 224 -2.02 -16.61 -14.11
C ASN A 224 -1.76 -17.29 -12.76
N ASN A 225 -0.65 -17.01 -12.09
CA ASN A 225 -0.21 -17.72 -10.90
C ASN A 225 0.03 -16.80 -9.69
N TYR A 226 0.37 -15.53 -9.92
CA TYR A 226 0.95 -14.67 -8.89
C TYR A 226 0.43 -13.23 -8.97
N VAL A 227 0.43 -12.55 -7.82
CA VAL A 227 0.40 -11.09 -7.76
C VAL A 227 1.83 -10.60 -7.97
N THR A 228 2.05 -9.86 -9.04
CA THR A 228 3.40 -9.39 -9.41
C THR A 228 3.70 -7.99 -8.88
N ASN A 229 2.67 -7.24 -8.46
CA ASN A 229 2.82 -5.88 -7.95
C ASN A 229 1.83 -5.60 -6.81
N PHE A 230 2.32 -5.77 -5.58
CA PHE A 230 1.54 -5.54 -4.37
C PHE A 230 1.26 -4.06 -4.13
N SER A 231 2.11 -3.15 -4.62
CA SER A 231 1.82 -1.71 -4.52
C SER A 231 0.57 -1.33 -5.32
N THR A 232 0.34 -1.95 -6.47
CA THR A 232 -0.90 -1.75 -7.24
C THR A 232 -2.10 -2.32 -6.49
N LEU A 233 -2.02 -3.56 -5.99
CA LEU A 233 -3.09 -4.17 -5.19
C LEU A 233 -3.47 -3.29 -4.00
N ARG A 234 -2.47 -2.86 -3.23
CA ARG A 234 -2.65 -2.02 -2.05
C ARG A 234 -3.22 -0.64 -2.39
N ALA A 235 -2.70 0.01 -3.44
CA ALA A 235 -3.20 1.32 -3.86
C ALA A 235 -4.65 1.26 -4.37
N MET A 236 -5.02 0.20 -5.10
CA MET A 236 -6.40 -0.02 -5.52
C MET A 236 -7.30 -0.32 -4.33
N GLY A 237 -6.88 -1.19 -3.42
CA GLY A 237 -7.62 -1.49 -2.19
C GLY A 237 -7.87 -0.25 -1.33
N ASP A 238 -6.82 0.53 -1.04
CA ASP A 238 -6.93 1.76 -0.25
C ASP A 238 -7.87 2.76 -0.90
N LYS A 239 -7.82 2.92 -2.24
CA LYS A 239 -8.72 3.79 -2.99
C LYS A 239 -10.18 3.32 -2.87
N LEU A 240 -10.44 2.04 -3.13
CA LEU A 240 -11.79 1.47 -3.13
C LEU A 240 -12.42 1.51 -1.73
N VAL A 241 -11.67 1.13 -0.69
CA VAL A 241 -12.14 1.18 0.69
C VAL A 241 -12.33 2.62 1.16
N SER A 242 -11.47 3.56 0.77
CA SER A 242 -11.65 4.98 1.12
C SER A 242 -12.93 5.56 0.50
N ALA A 243 -13.23 5.21 -0.75
CA ALA A 243 -14.47 5.61 -1.41
C ALA A 243 -15.70 4.99 -0.72
N LEU A 244 -15.64 3.70 -0.36
CA LEU A 244 -16.67 3.03 0.42
C LEU A 244 -16.89 3.74 1.78
N ALA A 245 -15.82 3.99 2.53
CA ALA A 245 -15.89 4.66 3.82
C ALA A 245 -16.47 6.09 3.70
N ALA A 246 -16.14 6.81 2.63
CA ALA A 246 -16.70 8.14 2.36
C ALA A 246 -18.21 8.08 2.05
N ASN A 247 -18.65 7.14 1.21
CA ASN A 247 -20.08 6.92 0.92
C ASN A 247 -20.88 6.54 2.17
N LEU A 248 -20.25 5.84 3.11
CA LEU A 248 -20.84 5.48 4.41
C LEU A 248 -20.74 6.59 5.46
N GLY A 249 -20.09 7.72 5.16
CA GLY A 249 -19.90 8.82 6.11
C GLY A 249 -18.99 8.48 7.29
N LEU A 250 -18.05 7.56 7.12
CA LEU A 250 -17.16 7.05 8.18
C LEU A 250 -15.85 7.84 8.30
N SER A 251 -15.54 8.70 7.31
CA SER A 251 -14.37 9.58 7.30
C SER A 251 -14.55 10.74 8.29
N GLY A 252 -14.29 10.52 9.59
CA GLY A 252 -14.24 11.61 10.57
C GLY A 252 -14.56 11.31 12.02
N SER A 253 -14.58 10.05 12.47
CA SER A 253 -14.87 9.77 13.89
C SER A 253 -13.63 9.87 14.78
N SER A 254 -13.16 11.09 15.03
CA SER A 254 -12.62 11.44 16.33
C SER A 254 -13.79 11.79 17.25
N SER A 255 -14.11 10.88 18.16
CA SER A 255 -14.82 11.07 19.44
C SER A 255 -15.70 12.32 19.58
N GLY A 256 -16.99 12.20 19.26
CA GLY A 256 -18.01 13.18 19.64
C GLY A 256 -18.79 12.74 20.88
N SER A 257 -18.45 13.29 22.06
CA SER A 257 -19.48 13.61 23.05
C SER A 257 -20.22 14.86 22.56
N GLY A 258 -21.55 14.76 22.50
CA GLY A 258 -22.37 15.56 21.60
C GLY A 258 -22.62 17.02 21.99
N SER A 259 -23.23 17.74 21.05
CA SER A 259 -24.41 18.57 21.29
C SER A 259 -24.99 19.07 19.98
N SER A 260 -26.31 19.02 19.92
CA SER A 260 -27.20 19.53 18.89
C SER A 260 -26.96 21.01 18.57
N GLY A 261 -27.06 21.36 17.29
CA GLY A 261 -27.10 22.75 16.83
C GLY A 261 -27.62 22.85 15.41
N SER A 262 -28.92 23.13 15.26
CA SER A 262 -29.53 23.56 14.00
C SER A 262 -28.98 24.91 13.56
N GLY A 263 -28.79 25.12 12.25
CA GLY A 263 -28.85 26.46 11.68
C GLY A 263 -27.92 26.77 10.50
N SER A 264 -28.56 26.90 9.33
CA SER A 264 -28.26 27.86 8.27
C SER A 264 -27.02 27.69 7.39
N SER A 265 -27.27 27.13 6.21
CA SER A 265 -27.24 27.87 4.93
C SER A 265 -26.27 29.06 4.88
N GLY A 266 -25.02 28.78 4.53
CA GLY A 266 -24.04 29.77 4.07
C GLY A 266 -23.43 29.27 2.77
N SER A 267 -23.64 30.03 1.70
CA SER A 267 -23.30 29.72 0.32
C SER A 267 -21.86 29.21 0.16
N SER A 268 -21.72 27.93 -0.21
CA SER A 268 -20.45 27.35 -0.62
C SER A 268 -20.02 27.96 -1.95
N SER A 269 -19.04 28.86 -1.90
CA SER A 269 -18.15 29.08 -3.03
C SER A 269 -17.60 27.72 -3.48
N SER A 270 -17.78 27.38 -4.76
CA SER A 270 -17.25 26.15 -5.35
C SER A 270 -15.73 26.14 -5.22
N CYS A 271 -15.23 25.32 -4.31
CA CYS A 271 -13.82 25.00 -4.17
C CYS A 271 -13.46 23.93 -5.19
N SER A 272 -12.27 24.04 -5.78
CA SER A 272 -11.72 23.04 -6.69
C SER A 272 -11.49 21.69 -5.97
N TRP A 273 -11.17 21.71 -4.67
CA TRP A 273 -10.95 20.50 -3.85
C TRP A 273 -11.91 20.44 -2.66
N SER A 274 -12.66 19.33 -2.58
CA SER A 274 -13.60 19.07 -1.48
C SER A 274 -12.83 18.89 -0.17
N GLY A 275 -13.22 19.64 0.87
CA GLY A 275 -12.56 19.61 2.18
C GLY A 275 -11.51 20.69 2.41
N HIS A 276 -11.16 21.50 1.40
CA HIS A 276 -10.15 22.56 1.48
C HIS A 276 -10.74 23.96 1.22
N CYS A 277 -12.06 24.10 1.39
CA CYS A 277 -12.82 25.29 1.05
C CYS A 277 -12.73 26.35 2.17
N ALA A 278 -13.35 27.51 1.97
CA ALA A 278 -13.43 28.52 3.02
C ALA A 278 -14.07 27.92 4.30
N GLY A 279 -13.35 28.00 5.42
CA GLY A 279 -13.72 27.40 6.70
C GLY A 279 -13.13 26.01 6.97
N ALA A 280 -12.46 25.38 6.01
CA ALA A 280 -11.73 24.12 6.21
C ALA A 280 -10.53 24.32 7.15
N THR A 281 -10.18 23.28 7.91
CA THR A 281 -8.97 23.29 8.74
C THR A 281 -7.71 23.20 7.87
N CYS A 282 -6.69 23.96 8.23
CA CYS A 282 -5.44 24.02 7.47
C CYS A 282 -4.25 24.19 8.42
N SER A 283 -3.06 23.78 7.98
CA SER A 283 -1.78 24.01 8.66
C SER A 283 -0.91 25.01 7.90
N SER A 284 -1.01 25.05 6.57
CA SER A 284 -0.36 26.02 5.68
C SER A 284 -1.30 26.49 4.57
N ASP A 285 -0.90 27.52 3.82
CA ASP A 285 -1.70 28.08 2.72
C ASP A 285 -1.99 27.04 1.61
N ASP A 286 -1.14 26.02 1.45
CA ASP A 286 -1.32 24.95 0.45
C ASP A 286 -2.45 23.97 0.81
N ASP A 287 -2.92 23.99 2.07
CA ASP A 287 -4.08 23.20 2.50
C ASP A 287 -5.41 23.86 2.13
N CYS A 288 -5.38 24.98 1.40
CA CYS A 288 -6.54 25.77 1.04
C CYS A 288 -6.76 25.82 -0.48
N SER A 289 -8.00 25.62 -0.90
CA SER A 289 -8.41 25.63 -2.31
C SER A 289 -8.41 27.04 -2.88
N ASP A 290 -8.01 27.16 -4.15
CA ASP A 290 -8.04 28.39 -4.94
C ASP A 290 -7.20 29.52 -4.29
N ASP A 291 -7.70 30.75 -4.23
CA ASP A 291 -6.98 31.91 -3.68
C ASP A 291 -7.12 32.03 -2.14
N LEU A 292 -7.49 30.96 -1.45
CA LEU A 292 -7.67 30.96 0.00
C LEU A 292 -6.32 30.82 0.72
N THR A 293 -6.21 31.39 1.92
CA THR A 293 -5.00 31.32 2.74
C THR A 293 -5.34 30.75 4.11
N CYS A 294 -4.41 30.02 4.69
CA CYS A 294 -4.56 29.42 5.99
C CYS A 294 -4.32 30.46 7.08
N LYS A 295 -5.39 30.87 7.74
CA LYS A 295 -5.32 31.83 8.84
C LYS A 295 -5.89 31.23 10.09
N SER A 296 -5.06 31.20 11.13
CA SER A 296 -5.46 30.68 12.44
C SER A 296 -6.02 29.26 12.38
N GLY A 297 -5.44 28.43 11.51
CA GLY A 297 -5.84 27.03 11.33
C GLY A 297 -7.10 26.84 10.48
N VAL A 298 -7.62 27.88 9.83
CA VAL A 298 -8.78 27.79 8.91
C VAL A 298 -8.57 28.55 7.60
N CYS A 299 -9.01 27.96 6.49
CA CYS A 299 -8.95 28.57 5.16
C CYS A 299 -9.88 29.76 5.07
N SER A 300 -9.34 30.94 4.72
CA SER A 300 -10.13 32.17 4.64
C SER A 300 -9.66 33.09 3.51
N SER A 301 -10.59 33.85 2.94
CA SER A 301 -10.28 34.84 1.90
C SER A 301 -9.46 35.98 2.49
N GLY A 302 -8.21 36.09 2.08
CA GLY A 302 -7.33 37.16 2.51
C GLY A 302 -7.77 38.51 1.91
N SER A 303 -8.00 39.53 2.74
CA SER A 303 -8.14 40.91 2.26
C SER A 303 -6.84 41.40 1.63
N THR A 304 -6.83 41.45 0.30
CA THR A 304 -6.05 42.32 -0.61
C THR A 304 -4.58 42.60 -0.30
N GLY A 305 -3.72 41.92 -1.08
CA GLY A 305 -2.53 42.50 -1.69
C GLY A 305 -2.63 42.31 -3.21
N SER A 306 -3.17 43.32 -3.89
CA SER A 306 -3.39 43.35 -5.34
C SER A 306 -2.08 43.09 -6.12
N LYS A 307 -2.05 42.04 -6.96
CA LYS A 307 -1.19 42.02 -8.16
C LYS A 307 -2.08 41.96 -9.39
N THR A 308 -2.38 43.15 -9.88
CA THR A 308 -2.68 43.56 -11.26
C THR A 308 -3.09 42.46 -12.23
N THR A 309 -4.40 42.42 -12.49
CA THR A 309 -4.98 41.92 -13.73
C THR A 309 -4.32 42.64 -14.93
N LEU A 310 -3.62 41.89 -15.77
CA LEU A 310 -3.39 42.26 -17.16
C LEU A 310 -4.16 41.29 -18.04
N THR A 311 -5.35 41.73 -18.41
CA THR A 311 -6.02 41.27 -19.62
C THR A 311 -5.09 41.48 -20.82
N THR A 312 -4.69 40.39 -21.47
CA THR A 312 -4.40 40.40 -22.90
C THR A 312 -4.83 39.07 -23.49
N SER A 313 -5.93 39.12 -24.23
CA SER A 313 -6.24 38.16 -25.27
C SER A 313 -5.10 38.17 -26.29
N ALA A 314 -4.46 37.02 -26.50
CA ALA A 314 -3.74 36.72 -27.73
C ALA A 314 -3.54 35.21 -27.85
N ALA A 315 -4.24 34.59 -28.79
CA ALA A 315 -3.76 33.37 -29.42
C ALA A 315 -2.34 33.61 -29.96
N THR A 316 -1.44 32.63 -29.84
CA THR A 316 -0.66 32.01 -30.93
C THR A 316 0.41 31.07 -30.37
N ALA A 317 0.57 29.94 -31.05
CA ALA A 317 1.67 28.97 -31.02
C ALA A 317 1.80 28.05 -29.78
N THR A 318 1.08 26.93 -29.88
CA THR A 318 1.44 25.65 -29.28
C THR A 318 2.93 25.35 -29.54
N ALA A 319 3.75 25.47 -28.51
CA ALA A 319 5.02 24.76 -28.46
C ALA A 319 4.70 23.31 -28.06
N THR A 320 4.89 22.37 -28.97
CA THR A 320 4.85 20.94 -28.67
C THR A 320 6.00 20.61 -27.72
N CYS A 321 5.64 20.27 -26.49
CA CYS A 321 6.48 19.70 -25.45
C CYS A 321 6.08 18.23 -25.27
N SER A 322 7.04 17.37 -24.93
CA SER A 322 6.80 15.93 -24.76
C SER A 322 5.86 15.60 -23.57
N TRP A 323 5.58 16.58 -22.71
CA TRP A 323 4.86 16.46 -21.45
C TRP A 323 4.19 17.79 -21.10
N SER A 324 2.88 17.74 -20.83
CA SER A 324 2.07 18.92 -20.53
C SER A 324 2.44 19.46 -19.15
N GLY A 325 2.65 20.78 -19.06
CA GLY A 325 3.02 21.45 -17.80
C GLY A 325 4.52 21.75 -17.64
N HIS A 326 5.38 21.25 -18.54
CA HIS A 326 6.85 21.40 -18.46
C HIS A 326 7.45 22.14 -19.67
N CYS A 327 6.62 22.93 -20.35
CA CYS A 327 6.95 23.57 -21.63
C CYS A 327 7.64 24.92 -21.42
N ALA A 328 8.06 25.59 -22.49
CA ALA A 328 8.64 26.93 -22.37
C ALA A 328 7.65 27.89 -21.68
N GLY A 329 8.06 28.49 -20.57
CA GLY A 329 7.20 29.31 -19.70
C GLY A 329 6.63 28.60 -18.46
N ALA A 330 6.80 27.28 -18.33
CA ALA A 330 6.42 26.53 -17.14
C ALA A 330 7.33 26.82 -15.94
N THR A 331 6.80 26.73 -14.73
CA THR A 331 7.57 26.84 -13.49
C THR A 331 8.47 25.62 -13.30
N CYS A 332 9.70 25.84 -12.86
CA CYS A 332 10.69 24.78 -12.65
C CYS A 332 11.57 25.10 -11.44
N SER A 333 12.11 24.08 -10.81
CA SER A 333 13.12 24.20 -9.75
C SER A 333 14.51 23.78 -10.23
N SER A 334 14.56 22.95 -11.28
CA SER A 334 15.76 22.40 -11.91
C SER A 334 15.55 22.19 -13.42
N ASP A 335 16.63 21.99 -14.17
CA ASP A 335 16.56 21.74 -15.63
C ASP A 335 15.75 20.49 -15.96
N ASP A 336 15.68 19.51 -15.05
CA ASP A 336 14.92 18.27 -15.21
C ASP A 336 13.39 18.50 -15.13
N ASP A 337 12.93 19.65 -14.63
CA ASP A 337 11.51 20.01 -14.63
C ASP A 337 11.05 20.59 -15.99
N CYS A 338 11.95 20.64 -16.99
CA CYS A 338 11.72 21.26 -18.28
C CYS A 338 11.76 20.24 -19.43
N SER A 339 10.85 20.40 -20.39
CA SER A 339 10.70 19.51 -21.53
C SER A 339 11.79 19.70 -22.58
N ASP A 340 12.16 18.59 -23.22
CA ASP A 340 13.06 18.53 -24.37
C ASP A 340 14.44 19.13 -24.07
N ALA A 341 14.86 20.17 -24.80
CA ALA A 341 16.15 20.84 -24.61
C ALA A 341 16.04 22.17 -23.84
N LEU A 342 14.94 22.36 -23.09
CA LEU A 342 14.72 23.55 -22.28
C LEU A 342 15.47 23.44 -20.95
N THR A 343 15.81 24.60 -20.38
CA THR A 343 16.54 24.70 -19.10
C THR A 343 15.79 25.64 -18.17
N CYS A 344 15.85 25.36 -16.87
CA CYS A 344 15.21 26.14 -15.85
C CYS A 344 16.01 27.40 -15.55
N LYS A 345 15.49 28.56 -15.98
CA LYS A 345 16.11 29.85 -15.72
C LYS A 345 15.18 30.74 -14.92
N SER A 346 15.65 31.14 -13.75
CA SER A 346 14.91 32.02 -12.84
C SER A 346 13.53 31.46 -12.48
N GLY A 347 13.46 30.14 -12.29
CA GLY A 347 12.22 29.43 -11.95
C GLY A 347 11.28 29.18 -13.13
N VAL A 348 11.71 29.42 -14.38
CA VAL A 348 10.90 29.24 -15.59
C VAL A 348 11.67 28.52 -16.72
N CYS A 349 11.04 27.54 -17.37
CA CYS A 349 11.63 26.80 -18.49
C CYS A 349 11.83 27.69 -19.72
N SER A 350 13.07 27.74 -20.25
CA SER A 350 13.44 28.57 -21.41
C SER A 350 14.53 27.92 -22.26
N SER A 351 14.57 28.24 -23.55
CA SER A 351 15.55 27.69 -24.49
C SER A 351 16.95 28.21 -24.19
N GLY A 352 17.81 27.34 -23.67
CA GLY A 352 19.20 27.60 -23.38
C GLY A 352 20.10 27.13 -24.51
N SER A 353 20.86 28.05 -25.11
CA SER A 353 21.92 27.71 -26.04
C SER A 353 23.10 27.06 -25.30
N GLY A 354 23.30 25.75 -25.46
CA GLY A 354 24.63 25.11 -25.41
C GLY A 354 24.96 24.12 -24.28
N SER A 355 25.02 22.83 -24.68
CA SER A 355 26.07 21.81 -24.44
C SER A 355 26.47 21.30 -23.03
N ALA A 356 26.10 20.03 -22.78
CA ALA A 356 26.86 18.86 -22.28
C ALA A 356 27.94 18.99 -21.16
N ALA A 357 27.79 18.24 -20.06
CA ALA A 357 28.66 17.10 -19.62
C ALA A 357 28.71 16.86 -18.08
N SER A 358 28.42 15.59 -17.70
CA SER A 358 28.89 14.67 -16.62
C SER A 358 29.80 15.07 -15.42
N LYS A 359 29.51 14.40 -14.27
CA LYS A 359 30.37 13.84 -13.18
C LYS A 359 30.54 14.52 -11.78
N THR A 360 29.93 13.83 -10.78
CA THR A 360 30.44 13.24 -9.50
C THR A 360 31.01 14.03 -8.29
N THR A 361 30.56 13.56 -7.09
CA THR A 361 31.18 13.40 -5.74
C THR A 361 30.97 14.39 -4.55
N SER A 362 30.20 13.91 -3.55
CA SER A 362 30.49 13.67 -2.10
C SER A 362 30.52 14.76 -1.00
N ALA A 363 29.47 14.69 -0.14
CA ALA A 363 29.36 14.51 1.34
C ALA A 363 29.94 15.50 2.39
N ALA A 364 29.08 15.91 3.36
CA ALA A 364 29.27 15.74 4.82
C ALA A 364 27.97 15.88 5.67
N THR A 365 28.03 15.26 6.86
CA THR A 365 27.11 15.02 8.01
C THR A 365 26.16 16.12 8.53
N SER A 366 24.93 15.74 8.95
CA SER A 366 24.15 16.34 10.07
C SER A 366 22.91 15.51 10.48
N ALA A 367 22.71 15.34 11.80
CA ALA A 367 21.51 14.97 12.57
C ALA A 367 20.48 13.98 11.96
N ALA A 368 20.48 12.74 12.49
CA ALA A 368 19.57 11.67 12.08
C ALA A 368 18.09 11.99 12.35
N THR A 369 17.32 12.17 11.28
CA THR A 369 15.88 11.92 11.25
C THR A 369 15.65 10.43 11.08
N CYS A 370 14.86 9.86 11.97
CA CYS A 370 14.39 8.48 11.97
C CYS A 370 13.04 8.39 11.26
N SER A 371 12.78 7.27 10.58
CA SER A 371 11.49 6.99 9.93
C SER A 371 10.31 7.02 10.91
N TRP A 372 10.51 6.59 12.18
CA TRP A 372 9.49 6.65 13.23
C TRP A 372 9.95 7.42 14.48
N SER A 373 9.12 8.36 14.96
CA SER A 373 9.42 9.15 16.18
C SER A 373 9.41 8.25 17.42
N GLY A 374 10.51 8.24 18.18
CA GLY A 374 10.65 7.45 19.41
C GLY A 374 11.46 6.16 19.27
N HIS A 375 11.89 5.80 18.06
CA HIS A 375 12.65 4.58 17.73
C HIS A 375 14.01 4.89 17.07
N CYS A 376 14.50 6.09 17.32
CA CYS A 376 15.68 6.66 16.67
C CYS A 376 16.97 6.28 17.42
N ALA A 377 18.13 6.65 16.90
CA ALA A 377 19.39 6.45 17.61
C ALA A 377 19.33 7.03 19.04
N GLY A 378 19.52 6.16 20.05
CA GLY A 378 19.40 6.49 21.48
C GLY A 378 18.02 6.24 22.11
N ALA A 379 17.02 5.83 21.35
CA ALA A 379 15.74 5.35 21.87
C ALA A 379 15.91 4.03 22.62
N THR A 380 15.03 3.75 23.59
CA THR A 380 15.03 2.47 24.31
C THR A 380 14.40 1.37 23.47
N CYS A 381 14.96 0.16 23.52
CA CYS A 381 14.53 -0.97 22.69
C CYS A 381 14.68 -2.29 23.46
N SER A 382 13.96 -3.34 23.04
CA SER A 382 14.10 -4.71 23.58
C SER A 382 14.61 -5.70 22.54
N SER A 383 14.42 -5.41 21.26
CA SER A 383 14.83 -6.19 20.09
C SER A 383 15.15 -5.28 18.91
N ASP A 384 15.81 -5.81 17.87
CA ASP A 384 16.23 -5.03 16.69
C ASP A 384 15.05 -4.40 15.93
N ASP A 385 13.87 -5.03 15.98
CA ASP A 385 12.63 -4.52 15.35
C ASP A 385 12.04 -3.29 16.05
N ASP A 386 12.51 -2.95 17.26
CA ASP A 386 12.12 -1.74 17.98
C ASP A 386 12.91 -0.50 17.50
N CYS A 387 13.80 -0.66 16.52
CA CYS A 387 14.68 0.37 16.03
C CYS A 387 14.37 0.76 14.58
N SER A 388 14.33 2.06 14.34
CA SER A 388 14.03 2.64 13.03
C SER A 388 15.22 2.51 12.09
N ASP A 389 14.94 2.31 10.81
CA ASP A 389 15.95 2.28 9.74
C ASP A 389 16.97 1.13 9.93
N GLU A 390 18.24 1.35 9.62
CA GLU A 390 19.32 0.35 9.73
C GLU A 390 19.91 0.26 11.16
N LEU A 391 19.13 0.62 12.19
CA LEU A 391 19.58 0.62 13.59
C LEU A 391 19.26 -0.72 14.25
N ALA A 392 20.16 -1.22 15.11
CA ALA A 392 19.95 -2.43 15.90
C ALA A 392 19.83 -2.10 17.39
N CYS A 393 19.16 -2.96 18.14
CA CYS A 393 18.96 -2.79 19.57
C CYS A 393 20.15 -3.32 20.36
N LYS A 394 20.99 -2.41 20.86
CA LYS A 394 22.20 -2.77 21.62
C LYS A 394 22.12 -2.23 23.04
N SER A 395 22.24 -3.13 24.01
CA SER A 395 22.19 -2.77 25.45
C SER A 395 20.94 -1.97 25.84
N GLY A 396 19.81 -2.29 25.21
CA GLY A 396 18.52 -1.62 25.43
C GLY A 396 18.37 -0.27 24.76
N VAL A 397 19.27 0.13 23.84
CA VAL A 397 19.15 1.36 23.04
C VAL A 397 19.48 1.17 21.55
N CYS A 398 18.76 1.87 20.67
CA CYS A 398 18.96 1.80 19.22
C CYS A 398 20.26 2.49 18.78
N SER A 399 21.10 1.81 18.00
CA SER A 399 22.40 2.33 17.52
C SER A 399 22.80 1.76 16.16
N SER A 400 23.53 2.54 15.35
CA SER A 400 23.95 2.17 14.00
C SER A 400 25.10 1.16 14.02
N ASP A 401 25.02 0.13 13.18
CA ASP A 401 26.06 -0.89 13.08
C ASP A 401 27.30 -0.35 12.35
N SER A 402 28.27 0.17 13.09
CA SER A 402 29.53 0.66 12.53
C SER A 402 30.58 -0.45 12.33
N SER A 403 30.18 -1.64 11.86
CA SER A 403 31.16 -2.71 11.60
C SER A 403 30.71 -3.84 10.67
N VAL A 404 29.95 -3.57 9.61
CA VAL A 404 29.84 -4.55 8.52
C VAL A 404 30.40 -3.94 7.25
N GLU A 405 31.70 -4.17 7.03
CA GLU A 405 32.31 -3.97 5.72
C GLU A 405 31.56 -4.83 4.69
N THR A 406 31.12 -4.20 3.61
CA THR A 406 30.43 -4.86 2.50
C THR A 406 31.37 -5.85 1.82
N CYS A 407 31.14 -7.14 2.02
CA CYS A 407 31.77 -8.21 1.26
C CYS A 407 30.88 -8.60 0.09
N SER A 408 31.49 -9.11 -0.99
CA SER A 408 30.73 -9.61 -2.14
C SER A 408 29.75 -10.72 -1.76
N TRP A 409 30.06 -11.58 -0.77
CA TRP A 409 29.19 -12.68 -0.31
C TRP A 409 28.95 -12.69 1.21
N LYS A 410 27.68 -12.71 1.62
CA LYS A 410 27.24 -12.72 3.02
C LYS A 410 27.76 -13.95 3.76
N GLY A 411 28.49 -13.74 4.86
CA GLY A 411 29.08 -14.80 5.69
C GLY A 411 30.56 -15.10 5.41
N HIS A 412 31.19 -14.37 4.48
CA HIS A 412 32.59 -14.58 4.07
C HIS A 412 33.43 -13.28 4.17
N CYS A 413 32.99 -12.31 4.97
CA CYS A 413 33.67 -11.05 5.24
C CYS A 413 34.85 -11.18 6.21
N ALA A 414 35.61 -10.09 6.37
CA ALA A 414 36.59 -9.95 7.42
C ALA A 414 35.98 -10.29 8.79
N GLY A 415 36.57 -11.27 9.49
CA GLY A 415 36.09 -11.81 10.77
C GLY A 415 35.18 -13.03 10.67
N ALA A 416 34.74 -13.43 9.47
CA ALA A 416 34.01 -14.68 9.26
C ALA A 416 34.93 -15.90 9.46
N THR A 417 34.36 -17.01 9.93
CA THR A 417 35.11 -18.27 10.09
C THR A 417 35.40 -18.93 8.74
N CYS A 418 36.62 -19.39 8.56
CA CYS A 418 37.09 -20.03 7.32
C CYS A 418 37.90 -21.29 7.63
N SER A 419 38.00 -22.20 6.67
CA SER A 419 38.91 -23.36 6.73
C SER A 419 40.04 -23.26 5.69
N SER A 420 39.86 -22.44 4.66
CA SER A 420 40.76 -22.23 3.54
C SER A 420 40.55 -20.82 2.94
N ASP A 421 41.51 -20.34 2.13
CA ASP A 421 41.43 -18.99 1.55
C ASP A 421 40.21 -18.80 0.64
N ASP A 422 39.70 -19.88 0.03
CA ASP A 422 38.50 -19.85 -0.83
C ASP A 422 37.19 -19.62 -0.04
N ASP A 423 37.23 -19.74 1.29
CA ASP A 423 36.09 -19.42 2.16
C ASP A 423 35.99 -17.92 2.48
N CYS A 424 36.85 -17.09 1.89
CA CYS A 424 36.93 -15.65 2.15
C CYS A 424 36.62 -14.83 0.89
N SER A 425 35.86 -13.75 1.07
CA SER A 425 35.42 -12.87 -0.03
C SER A 425 36.53 -11.94 -0.49
N ASP A 426 36.51 -11.61 -1.78
CA ASP A 426 37.36 -10.59 -2.40
C ASP A 426 38.87 -10.88 -2.24
N GLU A 427 39.64 -9.92 -1.70
CA GLU A 427 41.10 -10.01 -1.53
C GLU A 427 41.52 -10.55 -0.14
N LEU A 428 40.60 -11.20 0.60
CA LEU A 428 40.85 -11.72 1.95
C LEU A 428 41.43 -13.14 1.91
N SER A 429 42.15 -13.53 2.97
CA SER A 429 42.73 -14.86 3.14
C SER A 429 42.39 -15.45 4.50
N CYS A 430 42.39 -16.77 4.60
CA CYS A 430 42.03 -17.47 5.82
C CYS A 430 43.20 -17.56 6.79
N ASN A 431 43.19 -16.65 7.77
CA ASN A 431 44.24 -16.57 8.78
C ASN A 431 43.72 -17.08 10.12
N SER A 432 44.29 -18.21 10.58
CA SER A 432 43.94 -18.83 11.87
C SER A 432 42.45 -19.13 12.04
N GLY A 433 41.79 -19.53 10.95
CA GLY A 433 40.37 -19.88 10.95
C GLY A 433 39.41 -18.69 10.83
N THR A 434 39.93 -17.50 10.54
CA THR A 434 39.13 -16.29 10.28
C THR A 434 39.61 -15.54 9.03
N CYS A 435 38.67 -15.03 8.22
CA CYS A 435 38.99 -14.23 7.05
C CYS A 435 39.56 -12.87 7.46
N SER A 436 40.74 -12.52 6.95
CA SER A 436 41.36 -11.20 7.17
C SER A 436 42.20 -10.81 5.96
N SER A 437 42.54 -9.53 5.85
CA SER A 437 43.55 -9.09 4.88
C SER A 437 44.87 -9.82 5.17
N ALA A 438 45.58 -10.21 4.11
CA ALA A 438 46.87 -10.90 4.20
C ALA A 438 47.93 -10.13 4.99
#